data_AF-A0A7S0TE55-F1
#
_entry.id   AF-A0A7S0TE55-F1
#
_cell.length_a   1.000
_cell.length_b   1.000
_cell.length_c   1.000
_cell.angle_alpha   90.00
_cell.angle_beta   90.00
_cell.angle_gamma   90.00
#
_symmetry.space_group_name_H-M   'P 1'
#
loop_
_entity.id
_entity.type
_entity.pdbx_description
1 polymer ?
#
loop_
_entity_poly.entity_id
_entity_poly.type
_entity_poly.pdbx_seq_one_letter_code
_entity_poly.pdbx_strand_id
1 'polypeptide(L)'
;LPDTKDMVDIAQRDQANWEYRFGYDAKRVKGLVDFQLYCDDLANQFGALPPLKHLFFTKPRIWWKIMFGPFTMHQYRLVGPYANPKLAERVYAKQPVGDFLECSITAAFLLLAKILSILGFKQFTPNNF
;
A
#
# COMPACT_ATOMS: atom_id res chain seq x y z
N LEU A 1 18.80 -0.96 -14.88
CA LEU A 1 17.75 0.07 -15.00
C LEU A 1 17.13 -0.05 -16.39
N PRO A 2 15.87 0.36 -16.58
CA PRO A 2 15.23 0.36 -17.90
C PRO A 2 15.85 1.41 -18.84
N ASP A 3 15.40 1.44 -20.10
CA ASP A 3 15.88 2.42 -21.08
C ASP A 3 15.52 3.85 -20.67
N THR A 4 16.31 4.83 -21.16
CA THR A 4 16.09 6.25 -20.83
C THR A 4 14.70 6.73 -21.24
N LYS A 5 14.20 6.27 -22.40
CA LYS A 5 12.85 6.62 -22.87
C LYS A 5 11.79 6.11 -21.89
N ASP A 6 11.90 4.86 -21.47
CA ASP A 6 10.96 4.24 -20.53
C ASP A 6 10.99 4.97 -19.17
N MET A 7 12.18 5.35 -18.69
CA MET A 7 12.31 6.11 -17.44
C MET A 7 11.59 7.46 -17.50
N VAL A 8 11.70 8.18 -18.62
CA VAL A 8 11.00 9.46 -18.83
C VAL A 8 9.48 9.24 -18.89
N ASP A 9 9.04 8.22 -19.62
CA ASP A 9 7.62 7.90 -19.76
C ASP A 9 6.98 7.47 -18.42
N ILE A 10 7.73 6.76 -17.57
CA ILE A 10 7.30 6.42 -16.20
C ILE A 10 7.22 7.68 -15.34
N ALA A 11 8.26 8.52 -15.35
CA ALA A 11 8.30 9.74 -14.54
C ALA A 11 7.14 10.70 -14.88
N GLN A 12 6.79 10.84 -16.15
CA GLN A 12 5.65 11.65 -16.59
C GLN A 12 4.31 11.08 -16.12
N ARG A 13 4.14 9.75 -16.19
CA ARG A 13 2.92 9.08 -15.70
C ARG A 13 2.78 9.22 -14.19
N ASP A 14 3.86 9.03 -13.44
CA ASP A 14 3.86 9.18 -11.98
C ASP A 14 3.52 10.63 -11.60
N GLN A 15 4.14 11.61 -12.26
CA GLN A 15 3.82 13.02 -12.03
C GLN A 15 2.34 13.32 -12.28
N ALA A 16 1.78 12.87 -13.40
CA ALA A 16 0.37 13.08 -13.71
C ALA A 16 -0.56 12.43 -12.67
N ASN A 17 -0.21 11.25 -12.18
CA ASN A 17 -0.95 10.56 -11.12
C ASN A 17 -0.91 11.34 -9.78
N TRP A 18 0.26 11.82 -9.37
CA TRP A 18 0.39 12.59 -8.13
C TRP A 18 -0.31 13.96 -8.21
N GLU A 19 -0.24 14.62 -9.37
CA GLU A 19 -1.00 15.85 -9.63
C GLU A 19 -2.51 15.63 -9.60
N TYR A 20 -3.00 14.50 -10.13
CA TYR A 20 -4.40 14.14 -10.05
C TYR A 20 -4.85 13.89 -8.60
N ARG A 21 -4.03 13.22 -7.79
CA ARG A 21 -4.39 12.81 -6.42
C ARG A 21 -4.30 13.93 -5.39
N PHE A 22 -3.27 14.77 -5.47
CA PHE A 22 -3.01 15.83 -4.48
C PHE A 22 -3.33 17.23 -5.01
N GLY A 23 -3.69 17.37 -6.29
CA GLY A 23 -4.14 18.63 -6.88
C GLY A 23 -3.11 19.75 -6.74
N TYR A 24 -3.51 20.82 -6.06
CA TYR A 24 -2.67 22.01 -5.87
C TYR A 24 -1.37 21.72 -5.09
N ASP A 25 -1.42 20.82 -4.10
CA ASP A 25 -0.25 20.55 -3.26
C ASP A 25 0.87 19.83 -4.00
N ALA A 26 0.55 18.96 -4.95
CA ALA A 26 1.55 18.33 -5.81
C ALA A 26 2.32 19.34 -6.68
N LYS A 27 1.67 20.44 -7.08
CA LYS A 27 2.32 21.50 -7.88
C LYS A 27 3.19 22.41 -7.01
N ARG A 28 2.79 22.63 -5.76
CA ARG A 28 3.52 23.47 -4.80
C ARG A 28 4.73 22.74 -4.20
N VAL A 29 4.57 21.47 -3.85
CA VAL A 29 5.59 20.65 -3.19
C VAL A 29 6.18 19.67 -4.21
N LYS A 30 7.35 20.02 -4.76
CA LYS A 30 8.05 19.17 -5.73
C LYS A 30 8.43 17.83 -5.08
N GLY A 31 8.06 16.73 -5.72
CA GLY A 31 8.32 15.37 -5.23
C GLY A 31 7.32 14.88 -4.17
N LEU A 32 6.15 15.53 -4.04
CA LEU A 32 5.08 15.03 -3.18
C LEU A 32 4.57 13.68 -3.70
N VAL A 33 4.65 12.65 -2.85
CA VAL A 33 4.21 11.29 -3.13
C VAL A 33 3.43 10.73 -1.96
N ASP A 34 2.55 9.77 -2.22
CA ASP A 34 1.99 8.94 -1.15
C ASP A 34 3.08 8.01 -0.61
N PHE A 35 3.35 8.13 0.69
CA PHE A 35 4.44 7.41 1.33
C PHE A 35 4.29 5.89 1.26
N GLN A 36 3.08 5.37 1.45
CA GLN A 36 2.85 3.94 1.47
C GLN A 36 3.03 3.36 0.06
N LEU A 37 2.39 3.97 -0.93
CA LEU A 37 2.44 3.49 -2.31
C LEU A 37 3.83 3.60 -2.91
N TYR A 38 4.54 4.69 -2.64
CA TYR A 38 5.93 4.83 -3.06
C TYR A 38 6.82 3.73 -2.46
N CYS A 39 6.65 3.42 -1.17
CA CYS A 39 7.40 2.34 -0.53
C CYS A 39 7.03 0.96 -1.08
N ASP A 40 5.75 0.71 -1.37
CA ASP A 40 5.28 -0.55 -1.95
C ASP A 40 5.84 -0.74 -3.38
N ASP A 41 5.79 0.30 -4.23
CA ASP A 41 6.36 0.28 -5.58
C ASP A 41 7.87 0.05 -5.57
N LEU A 42 8.58 0.70 -4.65
CA LEU A 42 10.01 0.48 -4.45
C LEU A 42 10.28 -0.95 -3.99
N ALA A 43 9.56 -1.44 -2.98
CA ALA A 43 9.70 -2.81 -2.47
C ALA A 43 9.41 -3.87 -3.54
N ASN A 44 8.49 -3.60 -4.45
CA ASN A 44 8.16 -4.48 -5.56
C ASN A 44 9.33 -4.65 -6.53
N GLN A 45 10.10 -3.58 -6.80
CA GLN A 45 11.24 -3.62 -7.73
C GLN A 45 12.36 -4.59 -7.31
N PHE A 46 12.52 -4.84 -6.01
CA PHE A 46 13.51 -5.80 -5.48
C PHE A 46 12.89 -6.99 -4.76
N GLY A 47 11.58 -7.23 -4.93
CA GLY A 47 10.90 -8.43 -4.42
C GLY A 47 10.72 -8.49 -2.91
N ALA A 48 10.69 -7.36 -2.22
CA ALA A 48 10.43 -7.25 -0.78
C ALA A 48 8.97 -6.90 -0.43
N LEU A 49 8.13 -6.67 -1.44
CA LEU A 49 6.71 -6.40 -1.24
C LEU A 49 6.04 -7.60 -0.52
N PRO A 50 5.35 -7.40 0.61
CA PRO A 50 4.75 -8.48 1.37
C PRO A 50 3.67 -9.19 0.53
N PRO A 51 3.71 -10.52 0.34
CA PRO A 51 2.74 -11.23 -0.48
C PRO A 51 1.44 -11.43 0.32
N LEU A 52 0.59 -10.41 0.34
CA LEU A 52 -0.62 -10.36 1.17
C LEU A 52 -1.54 -11.58 0.94
N LYS A 53 -1.74 -12.01 -0.31
CA LYS A 53 -2.55 -13.19 -0.62
C LYS A 53 -1.99 -14.47 0.01
N HIS A 54 -0.68 -14.67 -0.06
CA HIS A 54 -0.02 -15.84 0.52
C HIS A 54 -0.04 -15.78 2.06
N LEU A 55 0.19 -14.61 2.64
CA LEU A 55 0.14 -14.39 4.08
C LEU A 55 -1.25 -14.62 4.66
N PHE A 56 -2.32 -14.31 3.91
CA PHE A 56 -3.69 -14.58 4.34
C PHE A 56 -3.92 -16.07 4.65
N PHE A 57 -3.47 -16.96 3.77
CA PHE A 57 -3.64 -18.41 3.94
C PHE A 57 -2.63 -19.04 4.90
N THR A 58 -1.38 -18.55 4.92
CA THR A 58 -0.32 -19.18 5.72
C THR A 58 -0.22 -18.62 7.14
N LYS A 59 -0.46 -17.31 7.31
CA LYS A 59 -0.27 -16.58 8.58
C LYS A 59 -1.37 -15.53 8.78
N PRO A 60 -2.64 -15.95 8.94
CA PRO A 60 -3.80 -15.04 8.98
C PRO A 60 -3.71 -13.98 10.09
N ARG A 61 -3.08 -14.31 11.23
CA ARG A 61 -2.84 -13.35 12.33
C ARG A 61 -1.94 -12.20 11.92
N ILE A 62 -0.85 -12.46 11.19
CA ILE A 62 0.08 -11.43 10.73
C ILE A 62 -0.56 -10.63 9.61
N TRP A 63 -1.25 -11.30 8.68
CA TRP A 63 -2.03 -10.63 7.64
C TRP A 63 -3.02 -9.63 8.23
N TRP A 64 -3.78 -10.02 9.25
CA TRP A 64 -4.73 -9.13 9.93
C TRP A 64 -4.04 -7.88 10.49
N LYS A 65 -2.86 -8.03 11.10
CA LYS A 65 -2.11 -6.91 11.65
C LYS A 65 -1.51 -5.99 10.58
N ILE A 66 -1.18 -6.51 9.41
CA ILE A 66 -0.71 -5.69 8.28
C ILE A 66 -1.87 -4.87 7.71
N MET A 67 -3.05 -5.47 7.57
CA MET A 67 -4.21 -4.80 6.96
C MET A 67 -4.90 -3.81 7.90
N PHE A 68 -4.98 -4.12 9.20
CA PHE A 68 -5.77 -3.37 10.18
C PHE A 68 -4.95 -2.78 11.33
N GLY A 69 -3.64 -2.95 11.29
CA GLY A 69 -2.72 -2.32 12.24
C GLY A 69 -2.08 -1.07 11.64
N PRO A 70 -1.27 -0.34 12.44
CA PRO A 70 -0.47 0.75 11.92
C PRO A 70 0.53 0.27 10.86
N PHE A 71 0.71 1.09 9.83
CA PHE A 71 1.71 0.86 8.79
C PHE A 71 3.12 0.88 9.39
N THR A 72 3.92 -0.14 9.07
CA THR A 72 5.30 -0.26 9.57
C THR A 72 6.21 -0.83 8.50
N MET A 73 7.44 -0.31 8.43
CA MET A 73 8.46 -0.76 7.47
C MET A 73 8.89 -2.22 7.65
N HIS A 74 8.51 -2.82 8.77
CA HIS A 74 8.80 -4.22 9.06
C HIS A 74 8.06 -5.17 8.09
N GLN A 75 6.98 -4.73 7.42
CA GLN A 75 6.33 -5.54 6.37
C GLN A 75 7.28 -5.94 5.24
N TYR A 76 8.18 -5.03 4.84
CA TYR A 76 9.13 -5.25 3.75
C TYR A 76 10.31 -6.15 4.16
N ARG A 77 10.34 -6.60 5.42
CA ARG A 77 11.35 -7.55 5.93
C ARG A 77 10.79 -8.96 6.09
N LEU A 78 9.53 -9.19 5.70
CA LEU A 78 8.89 -10.51 5.69
C LEU A 78 9.36 -11.39 4.53
N VAL A 79 9.72 -10.80 3.40
CA VAL A 79 10.20 -11.49 2.19
C VAL A 79 11.28 -10.66 1.50
N GLY A 80 11.89 -11.23 0.46
CA GLY A 80 12.87 -10.54 -0.38
C GLY A 80 14.31 -10.64 0.13
N PRO A 81 15.23 -9.90 -0.50
CA PRO A 81 16.65 -9.93 -0.15
C PRO A 81 16.87 -9.40 1.28
N TYR A 82 17.76 -10.07 2.01
CA TYR A 82 18.10 -9.76 3.41
C TYR A 82 16.91 -9.82 4.39
N ALA A 83 15.78 -10.45 4.03
CA ALA A 83 14.61 -10.55 4.89
C ALA A 83 14.94 -11.08 6.29
N ASN A 84 14.23 -10.58 7.30
CA ASN A 84 14.27 -11.11 8.66
C ASN A 84 12.83 -11.34 9.15
N PRO A 85 12.18 -12.43 8.70
CA PRO A 85 10.78 -12.67 8.99
C PRO A 85 10.53 -12.86 10.49
N LYS A 86 11.45 -13.53 11.20
CA LYS A 86 11.33 -13.75 12.66
C LYS A 86 11.23 -12.44 13.44
N LEU A 87 12.05 -11.45 13.09
CA LEU A 87 12.00 -10.13 13.74
C LEU A 87 10.75 -9.36 13.33
N ALA A 88 10.41 -9.35 12.04
CA ALA A 88 9.21 -8.68 11.54
C ALA A 88 7.94 -9.23 12.22
N GLU A 89 7.82 -10.55 12.31
CA GLU A 89 6.70 -11.22 12.97
C GLU A 89 6.65 -10.93 14.47
N ARG A 90 7.80 -10.79 15.14
CA ARG A 90 7.85 -10.38 16.55
C ARG A 90 7.36 -8.94 16.75
N VAL A 91 7.69 -8.04 15.83
CA VAL A 91 7.18 -6.66 15.87
C VAL A 91 5.67 -6.66 15.65
N TYR A 92 5.18 -7.37 14.64
CA TYR A 92 3.75 -7.54 14.44
C TYR A 92 3.07 -8.17 15.65
N ALA A 93 3.65 -9.19 16.28
CA ALA A 93 3.07 -9.82 17.46
C ALA A 93 2.80 -8.82 18.60
N LYS A 94 3.68 -7.83 18.79
CA LYS A 94 3.54 -6.76 19.80
C LYS A 94 2.66 -5.59 19.37
N GLN A 95 2.43 -5.43 18.07
CA GLN A 95 1.69 -4.30 17.53
C GLN A 95 0.22 -4.35 17.98
N PRO A 96 -0.33 -3.22 18.47
CA PRO A 96 -1.76 -3.12 18.73
C PRO A 96 -2.54 -3.17 17.42
N VAL A 97 -3.78 -3.64 17.49
CA VAL A 97 -4.75 -3.58 16.39
C VAL A 97 -5.89 -2.69 16.84
N GLY A 98 -6.51 -1.97 15.90
CA GLY A 98 -7.70 -1.19 16.17
C GLY A 98 -8.88 -2.09 16.56
N ASP A 99 -9.95 -1.46 17.05
CA ASP A 99 -11.17 -2.18 17.41
C ASP A 99 -11.73 -2.91 16.19
N PHE A 100 -12.12 -4.18 16.40
CA PHE A 100 -12.60 -5.05 15.33
C PHE A 100 -13.81 -4.45 14.61
N LEU A 101 -14.71 -3.79 15.35
CA LEU A 101 -15.91 -3.18 14.80
C LEU A 101 -15.56 -2.02 13.85
N GLU A 102 -14.68 -1.11 14.28
CA GLU A 102 -14.24 0.01 13.45
C GLU A 102 -13.52 -0.48 12.19
N CYS A 103 -12.59 -1.43 12.34
CA CYS A 103 -11.88 -2.04 11.22
C CYS A 103 -12.84 -2.69 10.21
N SER A 104 -13.87 -3.38 10.71
CA SER A 104 -14.87 -4.05 9.87
C SER A 104 -15.77 -3.05 9.13
N ILE A 105 -16.18 -1.96 9.80
CA ILE A 105 -16.98 -0.89 9.17
C ILE A 105 -16.15 -0.22 8.08
N THR A 106 -14.90 0.15 8.36
CA THR A 106 -14.02 0.78 7.36
C THR A 106 -13.76 -0.16 6.19
N ALA A 107 -13.51 -1.45 6.43
CA ALA A 107 -13.36 -2.44 5.36
C ALA A 107 -14.62 -2.57 4.50
N ALA A 108 -15.80 -2.68 5.13
CA ALA A 108 -17.07 -2.77 4.42
C ALA A 108 -17.34 -1.52 3.58
N PHE A 109 -17.05 -0.33 4.13
CA PHE A 109 -17.18 0.94 3.42
C PHE A 109 -16.25 1.00 2.20
N LEU A 110 -14.97 0.65 2.35
CA LEU A 110 -14.01 0.63 1.24
C LEU A 110 -14.39 -0.39 0.16
N LEU A 111 -14.84 -1.58 0.56
CA LEU A 111 -15.34 -2.60 -0.38
C LEU A 111 -16.56 -2.11 -1.13
N LEU A 112 -17.54 -1.52 -0.44
CA LEU A 112 -18.73 -0.94 -1.07
C LEU A 112 -18.39 0.20 -2.02
N ALA A 113 -17.51 1.12 -1.60
CA ALA A 113 -17.03 2.22 -2.45
C ALA A 113 -16.36 1.69 -3.73
N LYS A 114 -15.53 0.64 -3.61
CA LYS A 114 -14.90 -0.01 -4.76
C LYS A 114 -15.92 -0.69 -5.67
N ILE A 115 -16.93 -1.36 -5.12
CA ILE A 115 -18.03 -1.96 -5.90
C ILE A 115 -18.80 -0.87 -6.66
N LEU A 116 -19.18 0.22 -6.00
CA LEU A 116 -19.89 1.33 -6.63
C LEU A 116 -19.05 2.00 -7.73
N SER A 117 -17.75 2.14 -7.50
CA SER A 117 -16.82 2.64 -8.51
C SER A 117 -16.77 1.75 -9.75
N ILE A 118 -16.72 0.42 -9.58
CA ILE A 118 -16.76 -0.56 -10.68
C ILE A 118 -18.10 -0.49 -11.42
N LEU A 119 -19.21 -0.22 -10.73
CA LEU A 119 -20.54 -0.04 -11.31
C LEU A 119 -20.73 1.30 -12.05
N GLY A 120 -19.69 2.14 -12.14
CA GLY A 120 -19.68 3.36 -12.94
C GLY A 120 -19.76 4.66 -12.15
N PHE A 121 -19.90 4.60 -10.81
CA PHE A 121 -19.90 5.79 -9.97
C PHE A 121 -18.46 6.22 -9.65
N LYS A 122 -17.83 6.90 -10.61
CA LYS A 122 -16.43 7.36 -10.52
C LYS A 122 -16.11 8.26 -9.33
N GLN A 123 -17.11 8.87 -8.68
CA GLN A 123 -16.87 9.69 -7.47
C GLN A 123 -16.41 8.86 -6.25
N PHE A 124 -16.68 7.54 -6.24
CA PHE A 124 -16.36 6.66 -5.13
C PHE A 124 -15.06 5.87 -5.33
N THR A 125 -14.22 6.26 -6.30
CA THR A 125 -12.90 5.64 -6.49
C THR A 125 -12.05 5.83 -5.23
N PRO A 126 -11.68 4.76 -4.51
CA PRO A 126 -10.81 4.88 -3.35
C PRO A 126 -9.41 5.32 -3.80
N ASN A 127 -8.85 6.35 -3.17
CA ASN A 127 -7.52 6.86 -3.55
C ASN A 127 -6.37 5.87 -3.28
N ASN A 128 -6.61 4.83 -2.47
CA ASN A 128 -5.56 3.93 -1.97
C ASN A 128 -5.68 2.48 -2.48
N PHE A 129 -6.61 2.16 -3.39
CA PHE A 129 -6.86 0.77 -3.84
C PHE A 129 -7.30 0.57 -5.29
#